data_AF-A0A2E6Z511-F1
#
_entry.id   AF-A0A2E6Z511-F1
#
_cell.length_a   1.000
_cell.length_b   1.000
_cell.length_c   1.000
_cell.angle_alpha   90.00
_cell.angle_beta   90.00
_cell.angle_gamma   90.00
#
_symmetry.space_group_name_H-M   'P 1'
#
loop_
_entity.id
_entity.type
_entity.pdbx_description
1 polymer ?
#
loop_
_entity_poly.entity_id
_entity_poly.type
_entity_poly.pdbx_seq_one_letter_code
_entity_poly.pdbx_strand_id
1 'polypeptide(L)'
;METIQSYFAIFNNAWQHADWVFLLLFGLFFLAVWFLPSLLALFLNRRHAGKIALLNVPAGFSVIAWVALCVWAVTGKLGDKLAARAKLAPVAE
;
A
#
# COMPACT_ATOMS: atom_id res chain seq x y z
N MET A 1 35.06 -0.77 -0.84
CA MET A 1 34.69 0.49 -0.14
C MET A 1 34.24 1.59 -1.09
N GLU A 2 34.82 1.73 -2.30
CA GLU A 2 34.56 2.85 -3.22
C GLU A 2 33.11 2.92 -3.75
N THR A 3 32.46 1.77 -4.00
CA THR A 3 31.08 1.72 -4.51
C THR A 3 30.05 2.25 -3.52
N ILE A 4 30.21 1.99 -2.22
CA ILE A 4 29.29 2.50 -1.20
C ILE A 4 29.39 4.03 -1.13
N GLN A 5 30.62 4.56 -1.18
CA GLN A 5 30.83 6.00 -1.18
C GLN A 5 30.28 6.68 -2.43
N SER A 6 30.34 6.04 -3.61
CA SER A 6 29.75 6.58 -4.82
C SER A 6 28.22 6.67 -4.73
N TYR A 7 27.55 5.65 -4.18
CA TYR A 7 26.09 5.71 -3.94
C TYR A 7 25.70 6.82 -2.98
N PHE A 8 26.47 7.01 -1.89
CA PHE A 8 26.25 8.13 -0.98
C PHE A 8 26.45 9.49 -1.66
N ALA A 9 27.46 9.63 -2.51
CA ALA A 9 27.72 10.87 -3.24
C ALA A 9 26.58 11.21 -4.22
N ILE A 10 26.07 10.22 -4.95
CA ILE A 10 24.91 10.38 -5.86
C ILE A 10 23.66 10.78 -5.08
N PHE A 11 23.37 10.10 -3.97
CA PHE A 11 22.24 10.43 -3.11
C PHE A 11 22.35 11.86 -2.54
N ASN A 12 23.52 12.21 -1.99
CA ASN A 12 23.75 13.54 -1.43
C ASN A 12 23.61 14.64 -2.49
N ASN A 13 24.14 14.41 -3.69
CA ASN A 13 24.00 15.35 -4.79
C ASN A 13 22.52 15.54 -5.20
N ALA A 14 21.75 14.46 -5.31
CA ALA A 14 20.31 14.52 -5.59
C ALA A 14 19.53 15.24 -4.47
N TRP A 15 19.91 15.04 -3.21
CA TRP A 15 19.28 15.70 -2.06
C TRP A 15 19.57 17.21 -2.02
N GLN A 16 20.79 17.62 -2.39
CA GLN A 16 21.13 19.05 -2.42
C GLN A 16 20.45 19.82 -3.56
N HIS A 17 20.05 19.13 -4.63
CA HIS A 17 19.28 19.71 -5.74
C HIS A 17 17.78 19.41 -5.62
N ALA A 18 17.31 18.96 -4.45
CA ALA A 18 15.90 18.64 -4.25
C ALA A 18 15.05 19.91 -4.19
N ASP A 19 14.42 20.25 -5.31
CA ASP A 19 13.45 21.34 -5.39
C ASP A 19 12.12 20.99 -4.69
N TRP A 20 11.32 22.00 -4.36
CA TRP A 20 10.00 21.83 -3.75
C TRP A 20 9.07 20.89 -4.53
N VAL A 21 9.14 20.92 -5.86
CA VAL A 21 8.36 20.02 -6.73
C VAL A 21 8.82 18.57 -6.56
N PHE A 22 10.14 18.33 -6.48
CA PHE A 22 10.68 17.00 -6.25
C PHE A 22 10.23 16.45 -4.90
N LEU A 23 10.30 17.25 -3.84
CA LEU A 23 9.85 16.85 -2.51
C LEU A 23 8.35 16.56 -2.46
N LEU A 24 7.52 17.36 -3.13
CA LEU A 24 6.07 17.13 -3.23
C LEU A 24 5.74 15.84 -4.00
N LEU A 25 6.36 15.63 -5.15
CA LEU A 25 6.16 14.41 -5.95
C LEU A 25 6.65 13.18 -5.21
N PHE A 26 7.84 13.25 -4.61
CA PHE A 26 8.40 12.16 -3.80
C PHE A 26 7.50 11.86 -2.59
N GLY A 27 7.04 12.88 -1.88
CA GLY A 27 6.12 12.72 -0.75
C GLY A 27 4.78 12.09 -1.17
N LEU A 28 4.21 12.54 -2.29
CA LEU A 28 2.98 11.97 -2.84
C LEU A 28 3.18 10.52 -3.28
N PHE A 29 4.29 10.23 -3.97
CA PHE A 29 4.65 8.86 -4.38
C PHE A 29 4.85 7.96 -3.17
N PHE A 30 5.58 8.45 -2.16
CA PHE A 30 5.80 7.74 -0.91
C PHE A 30 4.48 7.44 -0.19
N LEU A 31 3.58 8.42 -0.08
CA LEU A 31 2.23 8.24 0.46
C LEU A 31 1.42 7.23 -0.36
N ALA A 32 1.48 7.29 -1.69
CA ALA A 32 0.78 6.36 -2.57
C ALA A 32 1.26 4.92 -2.39
N VAL A 33 2.58 4.71 -2.24
CA VAL A 33 3.17 3.39 -1.98
C VAL A 33 2.86 2.94 -0.55
N TRP A 34 2.99 3.82 0.43
CA TRP A 34 2.69 3.51 1.83
C TRP A 34 1.22 3.13 2.04
N PHE A 35 0.31 3.83 1.39
CA PHE A 35 -1.14 3.59 1.41
C PHE A 35 -1.65 2.74 0.25
N LEU A 36 -0.76 2.06 -0.47
CA LEU A 36 -1.13 1.18 -1.58
C LEU A 36 -2.16 0.09 -1.18
N PRO A 37 -2.06 -0.57 -0.01
CA PRO A 37 -3.04 -1.58 0.40
C PRO A 37 -4.43 -0.98 0.60
N SER A 38 -4.49 0.24 1.16
CA SER A 38 -5.73 0.99 1.36
C SER A 38 -6.34 1.44 0.03
N LEU A 39 -5.51 1.91 -0.91
CA LEU A 39 -5.92 2.23 -2.28
C LEU A 39 -6.51 1.00 -2.98
N LEU A 40 -5.80 -0.14 -2.96
CA LEU A 40 -6.28 -1.42 -3.49
C LEU A 40 -7.63 -1.80 -2.89
N ALA A 41 -7.79 -1.65 -1.56
CA ALA A 41 -9.04 -1.97 -0.88
C ALA A 41 -10.18 -1.02 -1.29
N LEU A 42 -9.93 0.26 -1.53
CA LEU A 42 -10.96 1.20 -2.00
C LEU A 42 -11.52 0.82 -3.39
N PHE A 43 -10.71 0.22 -4.27
CA PHE A 43 -11.15 -0.19 -5.60
C PHE A 43 -11.71 -1.63 -5.65
N LEU A 44 -11.14 -2.53 -4.86
CA LEU A 44 -11.44 -3.97 -4.92
C LEU A 44 -12.35 -4.42 -3.77
N ASN A 45 -12.25 -3.82 -2.59
CA ASN A 45 -12.89 -4.30 -1.37
C ASN A 45 -13.45 -3.14 -0.53
N ARG A 46 -14.36 -2.34 -1.12
CA ARG A 46 -14.94 -1.13 -0.49
C ARG A 46 -15.54 -1.38 0.89
N ARG A 47 -16.09 -2.57 1.12
CA ARG A 47 -16.69 -2.98 2.40
C ARG A 47 -15.66 -3.09 3.53
N HIS A 48 -14.45 -3.59 3.23
CA HIS A 48 -13.38 -3.74 4.22
C HIS A 48 -12.29 -2.67 4.12
N ALA A 49 -12.42 -1.72 3.20
CA ALA A 49 -11.45 -0.63 3.00
C ALA A 49 -11.17 0.17 4.27
N GLY A 50 -12.19 0.47 5.08
CA GLY A 50 -11.99 1.16 6.36
C GLY A 50 -11.14 0.36 7.36
N LYS A 51 -11.34 -0.97 7.44
CA LYS A 51 -10.55 -1.86 8.31
C LYS A 51 -9.10 -1.95 7.83
N ILE A 52 -8.90 -2.09 6.51
CA ILE A 52 -7.57 -2.14 5.89
C ILE A 52 -6.82 -0.82 6.08
N ALA A 53 -7.49 0.33 5.95
CA ALA A 53 -6.90 1.65 6.20
C ALA A 53 -6.43 1.83 7.66
N LEU A 54 -7.24 1.37 8.62
CA LEU A 54 -6.88 1.39 10.04
C LEU A 54 -5.64 0.52 10.32
N LEU A 55 -5.61 -0.69 9.75
CA LEU A 55 -4.49 -1.62 9.89
C LEU A 55 -3.25 -1.18 9.11
N ASN A 56 -3.39 -0.31 8.11
CA ASN A 56 -2.26 0.17 7.34
C ASN A 56 -1.29 1.02 8.18
N VAL A 57 -1.79 1.70 9.23
CA VAL A 57 -0.98 2.50 10.16
C VAL A 57 0.04 1.62 10.90
N PRO A 58 -0.34 0.53 11.59
CA PRO A 58 0.62 -0.40 12.18
C PRO A 58 1.33 -1.27 11.14
N ALA A 59 0.71 -1.60 10.00
CA ALA A 59 1.35 -2.40 8.96
C ALA A 59 2.53 -1.68 8.30
N GLY A 60 2.56 -0.34 8.31
CA GLY A 60 3.73 0.43 7.90
C GLY A 60 5.02 0.08 8.65
N PHE A 61 4.93 -0.46 9.88
CA PHE A 61 6.09 -0.93 10.64
C PHE A 61 6.61 -2.31 10.22
N SER A 62 5.82 -3.08 9.45
CA SER A 62 6.18 -4.45 9.06
C SER A 62 5.83 -4.72 7.60
N VAL A 63 6.86 -4.96 6.79
CA VAL A 63 6.72 -5.33 5.37
C VAL A 63 5.79 -6.54 5.18
N ILE A 64 5.86 -7.52 6.08
CA ILE A 64 5.01 -8.72 6.01
C ILE A 64 3.54 -8.35 6.22
N ALA A 65 3.23 -7.50 7.19
CA ALA A 65 1.87 -7.02 7.44
C ALA A 65 1.35 -6.18 6.26
N TRP A 66 2.20 -5.34 5.69
CA TRP A 66 1.87 -4.53 4.51
C TRP A 66 1.51 -5.41 3.30
N VAL A 67 2.31 -6.46 3.02
CA VAL A 67 2.01 -7.43 1.94
C VAL A 67 0.73 -8.23 2.24
N ALA A 68 0.51 -8.66 3.49
CA ALA A 68 -0.71 -9.35 3.87
C ALA A 68 -1.97 -8.51 3.64
N LEU A 69 -1.91 -7.20 3.94
CA LEU A 69 -3.00 -6.27 3.63
C LEU A 69 -3.22 -6.11 2.13
N CYS A 70 -2.16 -6.07 1.31
CA CYS A 70 -2.29 -6.06 -0.15
C CYS A 70 -3.04 -7.31 -0.66
N VAL A 71 -2.67 -8.50 -0.17
CA VAL A 71 -3.36 -9.75 -0.54
C VAL A 71 -4.81 -9.74 -0.10
N TRP A 72 -5.10 -9.26 1.12
CA TRP A 72 -6.47 -9.17 1.63
C TRP A 72 -7.32 -8.15 0.87
N ALA A 73 -6.74 -7.02 0.48
CA ALA A 73 -7.38 -6.01 -0.35
C ALA A 73 -7.82 -6.59 -1.70
N VAL A 74 -7.00 -7.44 -2.32
CA VAL A 74 -7.30 -8.08 -3.62
C VAL A 74 -8.28 -9.24 -3.47
N THR A 75 -8.12 -10.07 -2.42
CA THR A 75 -8.91 -11.29 -2.22
C THR A 75 -10.38 -11.02 -1.87
N GLY A 76 -10.68 -9.91 -1.19
CA GLY A 76 -12.06 -9.61 -0.76
C GLY A 76 -13.11 -9.62 -1.88
N LYS A 77 -12.78 -9.07 -3.05
CA LYS A 77 -13.67 -9.07 -4.23
C LYS A 77 -13.91 -10.46 -4.80
N LEU A 78 -12.90 -11.33 -4.71
CA LEU A 78 -12.98 -12.70 -5.21
C LEU A 78 -13.93 -13.53 -4.35
N GLY A 79 -13.87 -13.35 -3.02
CA GLY A 79 -14.79 -13.97 -2.07
C GLY A 79 -16.25 -13.64 -2.36
N ASP A 80 -16.58 -12.37 -2.56
CA ASP A 80 -17.94 -11.93 -2.88
C ASP A 80 -18.45 -12.52 -4.21
N LYS A 81 -17.59 -12.56 -5.23
CA LYS A 81 -17.95 -13.16 -6.54
C LYS A 81 -18.17 -14.67 -6.45
N LEU A 82 -17.37 -15.37 -5.65
CA LEU A 82 -17.52 -16.80 -5.41
C LEU A 82 -18.78 -17.10 -4.58
N ALA A 83 -19.06 -16.31 -3.55
CA ALA A 83 -20.29 -16.43 -2.75
C ALA A 83 -21.55 -16.20 -3.61
N ALA A 84 -21.54 -15.17 -4.46
CA ALA A 84 -22.63 -14.89 -5.40
C ALA A 84 -22.82 -16.02 -6.43
N ARG A 85 -21.72 -16.62 -6.91
CA ARG A 85 -21.76 -17.75 -7.86
C ARG A 85 -22.23 -19.05 -7.20
N ALA A 86 -21.94 -19.24 -5.90
CA ALA A 86 -22.30 -20.42 -5.15
C ALA A 86 -23.78 -20.43 -4.70
N LYS A 87 -24.54 -19.33 -4.87
CA LYS A 87 -25.92 -19.17 -4.35
C LYS A 87 -26.04 -19.56 -2.87
N LEU A 88 -24.98 -19.37 -2.10
CA LEU A 88 -25.04 -19.59 -0.66
C LEU A 88 -25.76 -18.38 -0.06
N ALA A 89 -26.77 -18.65 0.77
CA ALA A 89 -27.50 -17.61 1.49
C ALA A 89 -26.49 -16.70 2.23
N PRO A 90 -26.74 -15.39 2.29
CA PRO A 90 -25.88 -14.49 3.05
C PRO A 90 -25.80 -15.04 4.47
N VAL A 91 -24.60 -15.42 4.91
CA VAL A 91 -24.36 -15.69 6.33
C VAL A 91 -24.55 -14.34 7.01
N ALA A 92 -25.65 -14.23 7.77
CA ALA A 92 -25.94 -13.07 8.59
C ALA A 92 -24.73 -12.83 9.51
N GLU A 93 -24.10 -11.65 9.39
CA GLU A 93 -23.17 -11.13 10.39
C GLU A 93 -23.92 -10.78 11.67
#